data_AF-A0A963XWH4-F1
#
_entry.id   AF-A0A963XWH4-F1
#
_cell.length_a   1.000
_cell.length_b   1.000
_cell.length_c   1.000
_cell.angle_alpha   90.00
_cell.angle_beta   90.00
_cell.angle_gamma   90.00
#
_symmetry.space_group_name_H-M   'P 1'
#
loop_
_entity.id
_entity.type
_entity.pdbx_description
1 polymer ?
#
loop_
_entity_poly.entity_id
_entity_poly.type
_entity_poly.pdbx_seq_one_letter_code
_entity_poly.pdbx_strand_id
1 'polypeptide(L)'
;MQGQVVGGKGNTEADPSDLAVFLAARPRLLGIAYRVLGSHAEAEDAVQDTYLRWQGADKAAIASPGAWLTTVCTRRAVDMLRSAYRS
;
A
#
# COMPACT_ATOMS: atom_id res chain seq x y z
N MET A 1 -30.01 -29.18 2.86
CA MET A 1 -29.81 -27.90 3.57
C MET A 1 -28.39 -27.44 3.25
N GLN A 2 -28.15 -26.64 2.21
CA GLN A 2 -28.33 -25.17 2.18
C GLN A 2 -27.76 -24.55 3.48
N GLY A 3 -26.73 -23.72 3.50
CA GLY A 3 -25.97 -23.11 2.43
C GLY A 3 -24.96 -22.11 3.01
N GLN A 4 -24.27 -21.44 2.08
CA GLN A 4 -23.65 -20.13 2.22
C GLN A 4 -22.18 -20.06 2.65
N VAL A 5 -21.34 -20.28 1.63
CA VAL A 5 -20.16 -19.48 1.27
C VAL A 5 -20.15 -18.07 1.90
N VAL A 6 -19.23 -17.82 2.84
CA VAL A 6 -18.87 -16.46 3.25
C VAL A 6 -18.01 -15.83 2.16
N GLY A 7 -18.67 -15.23 1.18
CA GLY A 7 -18.51 -13.80 0.87
C GLY A 7 -17.13 -13.23 0.55
N GLY A 8 -16.20 -13.99 -0.03
CA GLY A 8 -15.04 -13.41 -0.73
C GLY A 8 -15.45 -12.79 -2.07
N LYS A 9 -16.10 -11.62 -2.08
CA LYS A 9 -16.32 -10.78 -3.28
C LYS A 9 -16.45 -9.30 -2.91
N GLY A 10 -15.33 -8.58 -2.97
CA GLY A 10 -15.28 -7.11 -2.98
C GLY A 10 -14.44 -6.61 -4.16
N ASN A 11 -14.66 -7.18 -5.34
CA ASN A 11 -13.97 -6.75 -6.55
C ASN A 11 -14.83 -5.70 -7.29
N THR A 12 -14.29 -4.49 -7.43
CA THR A 12 -14.23 -3.70 -8.69
C THR A 12 -14.90 -2.32 -8.76
N GLU A 13 -15.48 -1.78 -7.69
CA GLU A 13 -15.49 -0.32 -7.54
C GLU A 13 -14.59 0.01 -6.37
N ALA A 14 -13.46 0.68 -6.64
CA ALA A 14 -12.67 1.27 -5.57
C ALA A 14 -13.65 2.09 -4.73
N ASP A 15 -13.91 1.66 -3.50
CA ASP A 15 -14.70 2.47 -2.59
C ASP A 15 -14.05 3.86 -2.60
N PRO A 16 -14.78 4.94 -2.96
CA PRO A 16 -14.22 6.28 -2.93
C PRO A 16 -13.53 6.59 -1.59
N SER A 17 -13.96 5.94 -0.51
CA SER A 17 -13.33 5.95 0.81
C SER A 17 -11.92 5.33 0.83
N ASP A 18 -11.71 4.18 0.20
CA ASP A 18 -10.40 3.51 0.14
C ASP A 18 -9.35 4.34 -0.62
N LEU A 19 -9.78 4.96 -1.72
CA LEU A 19 -8.95 5.88 -2.48
C LEU A 19 -8.64 7.13 -1.64
N ALA A 20 -9.64 7.70 -0.97
CA ALA A 20 -9.46 8.86 -0.11
C ALA A 20 -8.47 8.58 1.04
N VAL A 21 -8.55 7.40 1.67
CA VAL A 21 -7.61 6.96 2.72
C VAL A 21 -6.17 6.92 2.18
N PHE A 22 -5.96 6.35 0.99
CA PHE A 22 -4.63 6.31 0.39
C PHE A 22 -4.14 7.71 0.00
N LEU A 23 -4.97 8.51 -0.66
CA LEU A 23 -4.60 9.86 -1.10
C LEU A 23 -4.23 10.77 0.08
N ALA A 24 -4.95 10.65 1.21
CA ALA A 24 -4.61 11.36 2.44
C ALA A 24 -3.24 10.93 3.01
N ALA A 25 -2.86 9.67 2.85
CA ALA A 25 -1.56 9.16 3.30
C ALA A 25 -0.41 9.45 2.31
N ARG A 26 -0.71 9.62 1.01
CA ARG A 26 0.27 9.69 -0.09
C ARG A 26 1.43 10.67 0.17
N PRO A 27 1.23 11.93 0.61
CA PRO A 27 2.34 12.86 0.87
C PRO A 27 3.30 12.35 1.94
N ARG A 28 2.76 11.74 3.00
CA ARG A 28 3.56 11.16 4.09
C ARG A 28 4.33 9.94 3.61
N LEU A 29 3.69 9.05 2.84
CA LEU A 29 4.35 7.85 2.31
C LEU A 29 5.51 8.23 1.38
N LEU A 30 5.31 9.21 0.50
CA LEU A 30 6.35 9.72 -0.38
C LEU A 30 7.54 10.29 0.40
N GLY A 31 7.28 11.09 1.44
CA GLY A 31 8.35 11.63 2.29
C GLY A 31 9.09 10.58 3.13
N ILE A 32 8.46 9.44 3.44
CA ILE A 32 9.12 8.29 4.08
C ILE A 32 9.99 7.56 3.07
N ALA A 33 9.43 7.18 1.92
CA ALA A 33 10.15 6.46 0.86
C ALA A 33 11.35 7.27 0.35
N TYR A 34 11.18 8.58 0.16
CA TYR A 34 12.26 9.47 -0.26
C TYR A 34 13.42 9.52 0.73
N ARG A 35 13.17 9.49 2.04
CA ARG A 35 14.24 9.44 3.05
C ARG A 35 14.99 8.11 3.05
N VAL A 36 14.37 7.01 2.61
CA VAL A 36 15.00 5.69 2.53
C VAL A 36 15.79 5.54 1.23
N LEU A 37 15.22 5.98 0.11
CA LEU A 37 15.77 5.75 -1.23
C LEU A 37 16.66 6.88 -1.73
N GLY A 38 16.46 8.12 -1.25
CA GLY A 38 17.19 9.30 -1.73
C GLY A 38 16.83 9.76 -3.15
N SER A 39 15.97 9.01 -3.86
CA SER A 39 15.48 9.32 -5.20
C SER A 39 13.99 9.59 -5.19
N HIS A 40 13.55 10.68 -5.84
CA HIS A 40 12.13 11.01 -5.96
C HIS A 40 11.38 9.97 -6.81
N ALA A 41 11.97 9.58 -7.95
CA ALA A 41 11.36 8.62 -8.85
C ALA A 41 11.16 7.25 -8.17
N GLU A 42 12.20 6.73 -7.51
CA GLU A 42 12.08 5.46 -6.78
C GLU A 42 11.10 5.55 -5.60
N ALA A 43 11.00 6.72 -4.95
CA ALA A 43 10.03 6.95 -3.90
C ALA A 43 8.59 6.94 -4.43
N GLU A 44 8.34 7.54 -5.60
CA GLU A 44 7.04 7.46 -6.26
C GLU A 44 6.69 6.02 -6.65
N ASP A 45 7.65 5.26 -7.17
CA ASP A 45 7.46 3.83 -7.50
C ASP A 45 7.11 3.01 -6.25
N ALA A 46 7.80 3.22 -5.13
CA ALA A 46 7.50 2.55 -3.87
C ALA A 46 6.07 2.87 -3.37
N VAL A 47 5.62 4.12 -3.55
CA VAL A 47 4.26 4.56 -3.19
C VAL A 47 3.21 3.95 -4.12
N GLN A 48 3.51 3.84 -5.43
CA GLN A 48 2.64 3.17 -6.39
C GLN A 48 2.49 1.67 -6.07
N ASP A 49 3.59 0.97 -5.80
CA ASP A 49 3.55 -0.43 -5.39
C ASP A 49 2.77 -0.64 -4.08
N THR A 50 2.86 0.33 -3.17
CA THR A 50 2.05 0.33 -1.94
C THR A 50 0.56 0.48 -2.24
N TYR A 51 0.19 1.33 -3.20
CA TYR A 51 -1.20 1.47 -3.64
C TYR A 51 -1.75 0.18 -4.24
N LEU A 52 -0.98 -0.50 -5.10
CA LEU A 52 -1.39 -1.77 -5.70
C LEU A 52 -1.64 -2.84 -4.63
N ARG A 53 -0.79 -2.88 -3.60
CA ARG A 53 -0.99 -3.76 -2.44
C ARG A 53 -2.21 -3.37 -1.61
N TRP A 54 -2.45 -2.06 -1.43
CA TRP A 54 -3.63 -1.56 -0.73
C TRP A 54 -4.91 -1.97 -1.44
N GLN A 55 -4.96 -1.84 -2.77
CA GLN A 55 -6.10 -2.25 -3.59
C GLN A 55 -6.43 -3.74 -3.42
N GLY A 56 -5.42 -4.61 -3.39
CA GLY A 56 -5.59 -6.05 -3.20
C GLY A 56 -5.72 -6.53 -1.74
N ALA A 57 -5.62 -5.63 -0.76
CA ALA A 57 -5.71 -6.01 0.66
C ALA A 57 -7.16 -6.21 1.10
N ASP A 58 -7.38 -7.13 2.04
CA ASP A 58 -8.65 -7.23 2.77
C ASP A 58 -8.70 -6.14 3.85
N LYS A 59 -9.44 -5.06 3.57
CA LYS A 59 -9.52 -3.90 4.47
C LYS A 59 -10.32 -4.20 5.73
N ALA A 60 -11.23 -5.16 5.71
CA ALA A 60 -11.98 -5.56 6.91
C ALA A 60 -11.05 -6.18 7.97
N ALA A 61 -9.92 -6.76 7.55
CA ALA A 61 -8.90 -7.29 8.45
C ALA A 61 -7.88 -6.24 8.92
N ILE A 62 -7.89 -5.02 8.38
CA ILE A 62 -6.92 -3.96 8.69
C ILE A 62 -7.48 -3.04 9.77
N ALA A 63 -7.01 -3.21 11.01
CA ALA A 63 -7.42 -2.37 12.14
C ALA A 63 -6.99 -0.89 12.01
N SER A 64 -5.88 -0.61 11.32
CA SER A 64 -5.39 0.75 11.12
C SER A 64 -4.80 0.93 9.71
N PRO A 65 -5.56 1.52 8.76
CA PRO A 65 -5.10 1.74 7.40
C PRO A 65 -3.80 2.57 7.33
N GLY A 66 -3.69 3.64 8.12
CA GLY A 66 -2.50 4.49 8.12
C GLY A 66 -1.23 3.76 8.60
N ALA A 67 -1.34 2.92 9.63
CA ALA A 67 -0.23 2.12 10.12
C ALA A 67 0.16 1.04 9.10
N TRP A 68 -0.84 0.40 8.47
CA TRP A 68 -0.62 -0.59 7.43
C TRP A 68 0.10 0.01 6.22
N LEU A 69 -0.40 1.13 5.68
CA LEU A 69 0.19 1.83 4.55
C LEU A 69 1.64 2.26 4.82
N THR A 70 1.89 2.86 5.98
CA THR A 70 3.24 3.26 6.40
C THR A 70 4.19 2.06 6.44
N THR A 71 3.73 0.95 7.01
CA THR A 71 4.52 -0.27 7.15
C THR A 71 4.86 -0.89 5.79
N VAL A 72 3.86 -1.01 4.91
CA VAL A 72 4.04 -1.58 3.57
C VAL A 72 4.97 -0.71 2.72
N CYS A 73 4.76 0.60 2.72
CA CYS A 73 5.62 1.55 1.99
C CYS A 73 7.08 1.50 2.48
N THR A 74 7.29 1.47 3.79
CA THR A 74 8.64 1.42 4.37
C THR A 74 9.34 0.13 3.99
N ARG A 75 8.66 -1.02 4.09
CA ARG A 75 9.20 -2.32 3.66
C ARG A 75 9.56 -2.30 2.19
N ARG A 76 8.66 -1.78 1.34
CA ARG A 76 8.90 -1.70 -0.09
C ARG A 76 10.14 -0.87 -0.43
N ALA A 77 10.29 0.31 0.18
CA ALA A 77 11.45 1.17 -0.02
C ALA A 77 12.76 0.50 0.43
N VAL A 78 12.76 -0.20 1.58
CA VAL A 78 13.93 -0.96 2.05
C VAL A 78 14.28 -2.10 1.11
N ASP A 79 13.29 -2.81 0.57
CA ASP A 79 13.51 -3.91 -0.37
C ASP A 79 14.09 -3.42 -1.70
N MET A 80 13.60 -2.29 -2.21
CA MET A 80 14.16 -1.62 -3.40
C MET A 80 15.62 -1.23 -3.18
N LEU A 81 15.91 -0.56 -2.06
CA LEU A 81 17.27 -0.16 -1.69
C LEU A 81 18.22 -1.37 -1.63
N ARG A 82 17.77 -2.46 -1.00
CA ARG A 82 18.54 -3.72 -0.92
C ARG A 82 18.77 -4.36 -2.28
N SER A 83 17.81 -4.24 -3.21
CA SER A 83 17.94 -4.76 -4.57
C SER A 83 18.96 -3.96 -5.38
N ALA A 84 18.96 -2.64 -5.26
CA ALA A 84 19.90 -1.76 -5.94
C ALA A 84 21.36 -2.00 -5.52
N TYR A 85 21.58 -2.40 -4.25
CA TYR A 85 22.93 -2.80 -3.79
C TYR A 85 23.38 -4.19 -4.24
N ARG A 86 22.47 -5.01 -4.77
CA ARG A 86 22.77 -6.40 -5.19
C ARG A 86 23.04 -6.53 -6.69
N SER A 87 22.66 -5.52 -7.49
CA SER A 87 22.95 -5.42 -8.92
C SER A 87 24.31 -4.81 -9.19
#